data_AF-A0A410X2M3-F1
#
_entry.id   AF-A0A410X2M3-F1
#
_cell.length_a   1.000
_cell.length_b   1.000
_cell.length_c   1.000
_cell.angle_alpha   90.00
_cell.angle_beta   90.00
_cell.angle_gamma   90.00
#
_symmetry.space_group_name_H-M   'P 1'
#
loop_
_entity.id
_entity.type
_entity.pdbx_description
1 polymer ?
#
loop_
_entity_poly.entity_id
_entity_poly.type
_entity_poly.pdbx_seq_one_letter_code
_entity_poly.pdbx_strand_id
1 'polypeptide(L)' 'MRQISDETLVESYFKALDLELESEFVDLLLGEINRRHIVLEAYHSDEAALA' A
#
# COMPACT_ATOMS: atom_id res chain seq x y z
N MET A 1 6.70 -0.03 -11.04
CA MET A 1 6.44 -0.88 -9.85
C MET A 1 6.46 -2.39 -10.12
N ARG A 2 6.63 -2.91 -11.34
CA ARG A 2 6.52 -4.37 -11.61
C ARG A 2 7.59 -5.27 -10.96
N GLN A 3 8.62 -4.70 -10.34
CA GLN A 3 9.72 -5.43 -9.72
C GLN A 3 9.66 -5.48 -8.19
N ILE A 4 8.78 -4.70 -7.56
CA ILE A 4 8.60 -4.76 -6.10
C ILE A 4 7.59 -5.86 -5.75
N SER A 5 7.83 -6.53 -4.61
CA SER A 5 6.92 -7.53 -4.06
C SER A 5 5.58 -6.89 -3.66
N ASP A 6 4.56 -7.72 -3.49
CA ASP A 6 3.23 -7.27 -3.08
C ASP A 6 3.27 -6.66 -1.67
N GLU A 7 4.05 -7.23 -0.75
CA GLU A 7 4.29 -6.69 0.59
C GLU A 7 4.90 -5.28 0.54
N THR A 8 6.00 -5.08 -0.19
CA THR A 8 6.64 -3.77 -0.31
C THR A 8 5.73 -2.75 -1.00
N LEU A 9 4.92 -3.17 -1.96
CA LEU A 9 3.95 -2.30 -2.63
C LEU A 9 2.87 -1.82 -1.66
N VAL A 10 2.31 -2.72 -0.85
CA VAL A 10 1.29 -2.38 0.15
C VAL A 10 1.86 -1.51 1.27
N GLU A 11 3.05 -1.83 1.80
CA GLU A 11 3.72 -0.97 2.77
C GLU A 11 3.97 0.44 2.21
N SER A 12 4.39 0.53 0.94
CA SER A 12 4.64 1.83 0.30
C SER A 12 3.35 2.64 0.16
N TYR A 13 2.22 1.99 -0.08
CA TYR A 13 0.91 2.64 -0.13
C TYR A 13 0.51 3.23 1.22
N PHE A 14 0.58 2.45 2.31
CA PHE A 14 0.24 2.96 3.63
C PHE A 14 1.20 4.07 4.09
N LYS A 15 2.51 3.88 3.90
CA LYS A 15 3.51 4.93 4.19
C LYS A 15 3.26 6.21 3.38
N ALA A 16 2.81 6.10 2.13
CA ALA A 16 2.48 7.27 1.32
C ALA A 16 1.26 8.03 1.84
N LEU A 17 0.27 7.32 2.39
CA LEU A 17 -0.87 7.93 3.08
C LEU A 17 -0.43 8.62 4.39
N ASP A 18 0.36 7.95 5.21
CA ASP A 18 0.83 8.48 6.51
C ASP A 18 1.71 9.73 6.36
N LEU A 19 2.50 9.78 5.29
CA LEU A 19 3.38 10.91 4.96
C LEU A 19 2.68 12.01 4.15
N GLU A 20 1.38 11.87 3.88
CA GLU A 20 0.59 12.81 3.08
C GLU A 20 1.24 13.15 1.73
N LEU A 21 1.77 12.12 1.03
CA LEU A 21 2.40 12.31 -0.28
C LEU A 21 1.38 12.71 -1.34
N GLU A 22 1.87 13.24 -2.46
CA GLU A 22 1.03 13.70 -3.56
C GLU A 22 0.03 12.63 -4.02
N SER A 23 -1.22 13.04 -4.24
CA SER A 23 -2.32 12.12 -4.56
C SER A 23 -2.05 11.30 -5.83
N GLU A 24 -1.38 11.88 -6.83
CA GLU A 24 -1.00 11.14 -8.04
C GLU A 24 -0.07 9.96 -7.72
N PHE A 25 0.85 10.12 -6.76
CA PHE A 25 1.72 9.03 -6.33
C PHE A 25 0.96 7.94 -5.60
N VAL A 26 0.04 8.31 -4.71
CA VAL A 26 -0.84 7.38 -3.99
C VAL A 26 -1.73 6.61 -4.97
N ASP A 27 -2.30 7.29 -5.96
CA ASP A 27 -3.15 6.70 -6.99
C ASP A 27 -2.38 5.70 -7.86
N LEU A 28 -1.10 5.96 -8.15
CA LEU A 28 -0.23 5.03 -8.87
C LEU A 28 -0.01 3.73 -8.07
N LEU A 29 0.22 3.82 -6.76
CA LEU A 29 0.38 2.67 -5.89
C LEU A 29 -0.92 1.86 -5.83
N LEU A 30 -2.05 2.55 -5.59
CA LEU A 30 -3.37 1.95 -5.53
C LEU A 30 -3.78 1.28 -6.86
N GLY A 31 -3.46 1.92 -7.98
CA GLY A 31 -3.69 1.37 -9.31
C GLY A 31 -2.93 0.06 -9.54
N GLU A 32 -1.68 -0.03 -9.08
CA GLU A 32 -0.90 -1.27 -9.16
C GLU A 32 -1.41 -2.36 -8.21
N ILE A 33 -1.83 -1.99 -6.99
CA ILE A 33 -2.48 -2.90 -6.02
C ILE A 33 -3.73 -3.54 -6.63
N ASN A 34 -4.60 -2.72 -7.21
CA ASN A 34 -5.81 -3.17 -7.90
C ASN A 34 -5.49 -4.05 -9.10
N ARG A 35 -4.48 -3.70 -9.90
CA ARG A 35 -4.04 -4.48 -11.08
C ARG A 35 -3.54 -5.87 -10.70
N ARG A 36 -2.94 -6.05 -9.52
CA ARG A 36 -2.44 -7.33 -9.01
C ARG A 36 -3.47 -8.11 -8.20
N HIS A 37 -4.65 -7.52 -7.96
CA HIS A 37 -5.69 -8.10 -7.10
C HIS A 37 -5.22 -8.37 -5.67
N ILE A 38 -4.38 -7.50 -5.11
CA ILE A 38 -3.91 -7.61 -3.73
C ILE A 38 -5.02 -7.14 -2.79
N VAL A 39 -5.35 -7.97 -1.80
CA VAL A 39 -6.39 -7.68 -0.78
C VAL A 39 -5.73 -6.95 0.39
N LEU A 40 -5.99 -5.65 0.55
CA LEU A 40 -5.32 -4.80 1.56
C LEU A 40 -5.61 -5.24 3.00
N GLU A 41 -6.80 -5.78 3.27
CA GLU A 41 -7.20 -6.26 4.59
C GLU A 41 -6.28 -7.39 5.09
N ALA A 42 -5.70 -8.17 4.17
CA ALA A 42 -4.76 -9.24 4.52
C ALA A 42 -3.40 -8.72 5.01
N TYR A 43 -3.09 -7.45 4.74
CA TYR A 43 -1.81 -6.81 5.10
C TYR A 43 -1.96 -5.80 6.26
N HIS A 44 -3.19 -5.46 6.65
CA HIS A 44 -3.47 -4.47 7.70
C HIS A 44 -3.51 -5.05 9.13
N SER A 45 -3.03 -6.29 9.33
CA SER A 45 -3.30 -7.08 10.53
C SER A 45 -2.35 -6.84 11.72
N ASP A 46 -1.25 -6.09 11.56
CA ASP A 46 -0.20 -6.08 12.60
C ASP A 46 -0.04 -4.78 13.42
N GLU A 47 -0.63 -3.64 13.00
CA GLU A 47 -0.35 -2.35 13.67
C GLU A 47 -1.42 -1.88 14.66
N ALA A 48 -2.66 -2.36 14.53
CA ALA A 48 -3.76 -1.99 15.43
C ALA A 48 -3.75 -2.69 16.81
N ALA A 49 -2.83 -3.64 17.03
CA ALA A 49 -2.74 -4.42 18.27
C ALA A 49 -1.90 -3.76 19.38
N LEU A 50 -1.36 -2.55 19.16
CA LEU A 50 -0.47 -1.84 20.10
C LEU A 50 -0.98 -0.46 20.57
N ALA A 51 -2.27 -0.17 20.42
CA ALA A 51 -2.90 1.06 20.94
C ALA A 51 -3.72 0.82 22.21
#